data_AF-A0A962EF69-F1
#
_entry.id   AF-A0A962EF69-F1
#
_cell.length_a   1.000
_cell.length_b   1.000
_cell.length_c   1.000
_cell.angle_alpha   90.00
_cell.angle_beta   90.00
_cell.angle_gamma   90.00
#
_symmetry.space_group_name_H-M   'P 1'
#
loop_
_entity.id
_entity.type
_entity.pdbx_description
1 polymer ?
#
loop_
_entity_poly.entity_id
_entity_poly.type
_entity_poly.pdbx_seq_one_letter_code
_entity_poly.pdbx_strand_id
1 'polypeptide(L)'
;MPSTLNAAILPLPATTLSARAPDLQAPARSVGLCLSGGGSRALTCAMGQLRALDHLGLMDQIFAISSVSGGTWANTLYTYLPATISDADFLGTPVLDPGQLTVTGSLPYALDQLSRNSLGRVPGNLGLLRDVAEILKLREEWGYP
;
A
#
# COMPACT_ATOMS: atom_id res chain seq x y z
N MET A 1 23.28 -8.18 -18.14
CA MET A 1 22.38 -8.13 -19.30
C MET A 1 21.13 -7.39 -18.84
N PRO A 2 20.75 -6.23 -19.41
CA PRO A 2 19.49 -5.61 -19.02
C PRO A 2 18.35 -6.51 -19.51
N SER A 3 17.60 -7.09 -18.58
CA SER A 3 16.38 -7.83 -18.88
C SER A 3 15.34 -6.84 -19.41
N THR A 4 14.89 -7.04 -20.64
CA THR A 4 13.78 -6.28 -21.23
C THR A 4 12.54 -6.48 -20.36
N LEU A 5 11.99 -5.38 -19.83
CA LEU A 5 10.72 -5.39 -19.10
C LEU A 5 9.60 -5.15 -20.11
N ASN A 6 8.72 -6.13 -20.31
CA ASN A 6 7.50 -5.93 -21.12
C ASN A 6 6.52 -5.08 -20.30
N ALA A 7 6.59 -3.75 -20.46
CA ALA A 7 5.59 -2.83 -19.93
C ALA A 7 4.42 -2.74 -20.91
N ALA A 8 3.24 -3.19 -20.48
CA ALA A 8 2.00 -2.94 -21.22
C ALA A 8 1.45 -1.57 -20.80
N ILE A 9 1.31 -0.64 -21.75
CA ILE A 9 0.42 0.49 -21.58
C ILE A 9 -0.99 -0.08 -21.72
N LEU A 10 -1.65 -0.33 -20.59
CA LEU A 10 -3.06 -0.67 -20.58
C LEU A 10 -3.82 0.55 -21.12
N PRO A 11 -4.56 0.44 -22.24
CA PRO A 11 -5.62 1.40 -22.46
C PRO A 11 -6.69 1.07 -21.41
N LEU A 12 -7.13 2.08 -20.65
CA LEU A 12 -8.56 2.10 -20.31
C LEU A 12 -9.27 1.95 -21.66
N PRO A 13 -10.17 0.95 -21.85
CA PRO A 13 -10.91 0.87 -23.09
C PRO A 13 -11.52 2.24 -23.33
N ALA A 14 -11.36 2.78 -24.53
CA ALA A 14 -11.94 4.06 -24.87
C ALA A 14 -13.45 3.94 -24.68
N THR A 15 -13.95 4.32 -23.51
CA THR A 15 -15.38 4.45 -23.28
C THR A 15 -15.77 5.59 -24.18
N THR A 16 -16.33 5.27 -25.34
CA THR A 16 -17.07 6.22 -26.15
C THR A 16 -18.08 6.85 -25.22
N LEU A 17 -17.85 8.10 -24.81
CA LEU A 17 -18.79 8.95 -24.09
C LEU A 17 -19.95 9.26 -25.05
N SER A 18 -20.75 8.25 -25.36
CA SER A 18 -21.91 8.39 -26.22
C SER A 18 -23.09 7.71 -25.56
N ALA A 19 -24.09 8.55 -25.29
CA ALA A 19 -25.43 8.24 -24.86
C ALA A 19 -25.58 7.53 -23.50
N ARG A 20 -26.23 8.26 -22.57
CA ARG A 20 -26.92 7.80 -21.36
C ARG A 20 -27.12 6.28 -21.34
N ALA A 21 -26.22 5.59 -20.64
CA ALA A 21 -26.23 4.14 -20.61
C ALA A 21 -27.28 3.62 -19.61
N PRO A 22 -28.03 2.56 -19.94
CA PRO A 22 -28.84 1.83 -18.96
C PRO A 22 -27.90 1.31 -17.86
N ASP A 23 -28.32 1.36 -16.59
CA ASP A 23 -27.53 1.00 -15.39
C ASP A 23 -26.26 0.19 -15.70
N LEU A 24 -25.15 0.90 -15.91
CA LEU A 24 -23.87 0.28 -16.25
C LEU A 24 -23.37 -0.44 -15.01
N GLN A 25 -23.61 -1.75 -14.94
CA GLN A 25 -22.79 -2.61 -14.11
C GLN A 25 -21.35 -2.50 -14.64
N ALA A 26 -20.51 -1.83 -13.87
CA ALA A 26 -19.10 -1.71 -14.20
C ALA A 26 -18.50 -3.13 -14.23
N PRO A 27 -17.67 -3.47 -15.24
CA PRO A 27 -17.01 -4.77 -15.27
C PRO A 27 -16.14 -4.96 -14.03
N ALA A 28 -15.95 -6.21 -13.60
CA ALA A 28 -15.01 -6.52 -12.51
C ALA A 28 -13.65 -5.88 -12.81
N ARG A 29 -13.04 -5.23 -11.80
CA ARG A 29 -11.82 -4.44 -11.94
C ARG A 29 -11.98 -3.24 -12.90
N SER A 30 -12.82 -2.27 -12.55
CA SER A 30 -12.96 -1.00 -13.29
C SER A 30 -12.55 0.23 -12.49
N VAL A 31 -12.16 0.07 -11.22
CA VAL A 31 -11.84 1.18 -10.33
C VAL A 31 -10.35 1.49 -10.35
N GLY A 32 -10.00 2.76 -10.58
CA GLY A 32 -8.65 3.26 -10.36
C GLY A 32 -8.51 3.84 -8.96
N LEU A 33 -7.54 3.35 -8.18
CA LEU A 33 -7.21 3.91 -6.87
C LEU A 33 -6.02 4.88 -7.01
N CYS A 34 -6.17 6.11 -6.50
CA CYS A 34 -5.12 7.12 -6.56
C CYS A 34 -4.60 7.45 -5.15
N LEU A 35 -3.32 7.13 -4.89
CA LEU A 35 -2.64 7.40 -3.62
C LEU A 35 -1.69 8.59 -3.76
N SER A 36 -2.02 9.69 -3.09
CA SER A 36 -1.28 10.95 -3.20
C SER A 36 0.09 10.92 -2.50
N GLY A 37 0.90 11.95 -2.76
CA GLY A 37 2.19 12.15 -2.10
C GLY A 37 2.08 12.89 -0.76
N GLY A 38 3.18 12.90 -0.01
CA GLY A 38 3.23 13.53 1.31
C GLY A 38 4.10 12.80 2.34
N GLY A 39 5.13 12.08 1.88
CA GLY A 39 6.05 11.32 2.75
C GLY A 39 5.33 10.33 3.66
N SER A 40 5.81 10.23 4.90
CA SER A 40 5.27 9.29 5.90
C SER A 40 3.78 9.48 6.19
N ARG A 41 3.26 10.72 6.14
CA ARG A 41 1.82 10.99 6.32
C ARG A 41 0.98 10.33 5.24
N ALA A 42 1.40 10.44 3.99
CA ALA A 42 0.71 9.83 2.87
C ALA A 42 0.79 8.29 2.93
N LEU A 43 1.92 7.73 3.37
CA LEU A 43 2.05 6.30 3.63
C LEU A 43 1.04 5.82 4.68
N THR A 44 0.95 6.49 5.83
CA THR A 44 0.00 6.12 6.90
C THR A 44 -1.45 6.23 6.43
N CYS A 45 -1.78 7.26 5.64
CA CYS A 45 -3.11 7.42 5.07
C CYS A 45 -3.43 6.30 4.07
N ALA A 46 -2.52 5.99 3.15
CA ALA A 46 -2.66 4.91 2.19
C ALA A 46 -2.84 3.54 2.86
N MET A 47 -2.09 3.26 3.94
CA MET A 47 -2.27 2.04 4.74
C MET A 47 -3.70 1.94 5.28
N GLY A 48 -4.26 3.01 5.83
CA GLY A 48 -5.64 3.04 6.32
C GLY A 48 -6.67 2.87 5.22
N GLN A 49 -6.45 3.50 4.05
CA GLN A 49 -7.32 3.37 2.88
C GLN A 49 -7.35 1.93 2.36
N LEU A 50 -6.18 1.30 2.17
CA LEU A 50 -6.07 -0.09 1.75
C LEU A 50 -6.71 -1.03 2.77
N ARG A 51 -6.48 -0.81 4.08
CA ARG A 51 -7.09 -1.61 5.16
C ARG A 51 -8.62 -1.55 5.12
N ALA A 52 -9.18 -0.36 4.89
CA ALA A 52 -10.62 -0.19 4.79
C ALA A 52 -11.19 -0.86 3.53
N LEU A 53 -10.52 -0.73 2.38
CA LEU A 53 -10.93 -1.36 1.13
C LEU A 53 -10.92 -2.89 1.21
N ASP A 54 -9.89 -3.46 1.85
CA ASP A 54 -9.80 -4.89 2.16
C ASP A 54 -10.93 -5.35 3.09
N HIS A 55 -11.13 -4.64 4.20
CA HIS A 55 -12.20 -4.94 5.15
C HIS A 55 -13.61 -4.91 4.50
N LEU A 56 -13.83 -4.00 3.56
CA LEU A 56 -15.09 -3.86 2.84
C LEU A 56 -15.24 -4.84 1.67
N GLY A 57 -14.23 -5.66 1.37
CA GLY A 57 -14.24 -6.58 0.23
C GLY A 57 -14.23 -5.86 -1.13
N LEU A 58 -13.69 -4.63 -1.19
CA LEU A 58 -13.69 -3.79 -2.40
C LEU A 58 -12.40 -3.94 -3.22
N MET A 59 -11.41 -4.67 -2.72
CA MET A 59 -10.12 -4.84 -3.40
C MET A 59 -10.27 -5.48 -4.79
N ASP A 60 -11.22 -6.41 -4.97
CA ASP A 60 -11.49 -7.06 -6.25
C ASP A 60 -12.03 -6.12 -7.33
N GLN A 61 -12.51 -4.92 -6.95
CA GLN A 61 -12.99 -3.90 -7.89
C GLN A 61 -11.87 -3.02 -8.43
N ILE A 62 -10.69 -3.04 -7.80
CA ILE A 62 -9.56 -2.19 -8.15
C ILE A 62 -8.81 -2.80 -9.33
N PHE A 63 -8.75 -2.05 -10.42
CA PHE A 63 -8.01 -2.39 -11.63
C PHE A 63 -6.54 -1.99 -11.54
N ALA A 64 -6.31 -0.78 -11.06
CA ALA A 64 -5.00 -0.16 -11.06
C ALA A 64 -4.85 0.79 -9.88
N ILE A 65 -3.63 0.87 -9.35
CA ILE A 65 -3.25 1.83 -8.32
C ILE A 65 -2.24 2.81 -8.93
N SER A 66 -2.64 4.08 -9.04
CA SER A 66 -1.74 5.19 -9.34
C SER A 66 -1.24 5.77 -8.02
N SER A 67 0.07 6.04 -7.92
CA SER A 67 0.64 6.51 -6.66
C SER A 67 1.86 7.40 -6.89
N VAL A 68 2.08 8.37 -6.01
CA VAL A 68 3.27 9.24 -6.04
C VAL A 68 3.89 9.40 -4.65
N SER A 69 5.21 9.52 -4.56
CA SER A 69 5.96 9.82 -3.33
C SER A 69 5.58 8.87 -2.17
N GLY A 70 5.11 9.38 -1.03
CA GLY A 70 4.71 8.56 0.12
C GLY A 70 3.60 7.54 -0.18
N GLY A 71 2.69 7.84 -1.10
CA GLY A 71 1.70 6.87 -1.59
C GLY A 71 2.36 5.71 -2.33
N THR A 72 3.46 5.96 -3.05
CA THR A 72 4.25 4.92 -3.73
C THR A 72 4.92 3.98 -2.74
N TRP A 73 5.35 4.46 -1.58
CA TRP A 73 5.93 3.61 -0.54
C TRP A 73 4.93 2.56 -0.06
N ALA A 74 3.66 2.94 0.15
CA ALA A 74 2.59 2.00 0.50
C ALA A 74 2.23 1.10 -0.68
N ASN A 75 1.96 1.68 -1.85
CA ASN A 75 1.52 0.94 -3.05
C ASN A 75 2.50 -0.15 -3.47
N THR A 76 3.79 0.18 -3.54
CA THR A 76 4.82 -0.75 -4.00
C THR A 76 4.92 -1.96 -3.07
N LEU A 77 4.97 -1.71 -1.75
CA LEU A 77 5.06 -2.78 -0.77
C LEU A 77 3.80 -3.65 -0.73
N TYR A 78 2.62 -3.04 -0.87
CA TYR A 78 1.35 -3.76 -0.90
C TYR A 78 1.19 -4.62 -2.16
N THR A 79 1.44 -4.04 -3.34
CA THR A 79 1.28 -4.73 -4.64
C THR A 79 2.22 -5.93 -4.78
N TYR A 80 3.43 -5.83 -4.24
CA TYR A 80 4.45 -6.88 -4.31
C TYR A 80 4.64 -7.60 -2.97
N LEU A 81 3.62 -7.59 -2.10
CA LEU A 81 3.68 -8.28 -0.82
C LEU A 81 3.87 -9.79 -1.05
N PRO A 82 4.88 -10.43 -0.44
CA PRO A 82 5.07 -11.88 -0.56
C PRO A 82 3.84 -12.63 -0.06
N ALA A 83 3.42 -13.67 -0.77
CA ALA A 83 2.25 -14.48 -0.42
C ALA A 83 2.34 -15.15 0.98
N THR A 84 3.52 -15.20 1.59
CA THR A 84 3.74 -15.67 2.96
C THR A 84 3.31 -14.67 4.04
N ILE A 85 3.04 -13.41 3.66
CA ILE A 85 2.62 -12.34 4.56
C ILE A 85 1.17 -11.99 4.22
N SER A 86 0.26 -12.10 5.19
CA SER A 86 -1.15 -11.75 4.99
C SER A 86 -1.38 -10.24 5.01
N ASP A 87 -2.39 -9.76 4.29
CA ASP A 87 -2.82 -8.36 4.30
C ASP A 87 -3.15 -7.87 5.71
N ALA A 88 -3.76 -8.69 6.58
CA ALA A 88 -4.04 -8.31 7.97
C ALA A 88 -2.75 -8.11 8.81
N ASP A 89 -1.72 -8.91 8.57
CA ASP A 89 -0.39 -8.76 9.20
C ASP A 89 0.36 -7.54 8.65
N PHE A 90 0.18 -7.21 7.37
CA PHE A 90 0.85 -6.08 6.73
C PHE A 90 0.16 -4.74 6.97
N LEU A 91 -1.16 -4.67 6.77
CA LEU A 91 -1.97 -3.48 6.92
C LEU A 91 -2.45 -3.27 8.35
N GLY A 92 -2.49 -4.31 9.19
CA GLY A 92 -3.07 -4.30 10.54
C GLY A 92 -4.59 -4.58 10.51
N THR A 93 -5.10 -5.26 11.54
CA THR A 93 -6.54 -5.54 11.67
C THR A 93 -7.34 -4.25 11.91
N PRO A 94 -8.47 -4.04 11.21
CA PRO A 94 -9.35 -2.90 11.47
C PRO A 94 -10.01 -3.02 12.85
N VAL A 95 -10.00 -1.93 13.61
CA VAL A 95 -10.76 -1.78 14.86
C VAL A 95 -11.91 -0.82 14.58
N LEU A 96 -13.14 -1.35 14.53
CA LEU A 96 -14.32 -0.59 14.11
C LEU A 96 -14.88 0.31 15.21
N ASP A 97 -14.73 -0.09 16.47
CA ASP A 97 -15.07 0.72 17.64
C ASP A 97 -13.80 1.37 18.20
N PRO A 98 -13.58 2.68 17.98
CA PRO A 98 -12.42 3.38 18.52
C PRO A 98 -12.33 3.34 20.05
N GLY A 99 -13.46 3.11 20.75
CA GLY A 99 -13.49 2.99 22.21
C GLY A 99 -12.75 1.75 22.74
N GLN A 100 -12.47 0.77 21.88
CA GLN A 100 -11.68 -0.41 22.24
C GLN A 100 -10.17 -0.17 22.15
N LEU A 101 -9.73 0.96 21.58
CA LEU A 101 -8.30 1.25 21.44
C LEU A 101 -7.67 1.53 22.81
N THR A 102 -6.49 0.96 23.02
CA THR A 102 -5.70 1.10 24.23
C THR A 102 -4.32 1.64 23.88
N VAL A 103 -3.70 2.41 24.79
CA VAL A 103 -2.33 2.91 24.55
C VAL A 103 -1.34 1.75 24.59
N THR A 104 -1.52 0.82 25.53
CA THR A 104 -0.71 -0.38 25.71
C THR A 104 -1.60 -1.61 25.85
N GLY A 105 -1.07 -2.79 25.54
CA GLY A 105 -1.79 -4.05 25.72
C GLY A 105 -1.44 -5.09 24.66
N SER A 106 -2.46 -5.64 24.02
CA SER A 106 -2.32 -6.67 22.97
C SER A 106 -2.97 -6.23 21.67
N LEU A 107 -2.44 -6.72 20.55
CA LEU A 107 -3.08 -6.58 19.25
C LEU A 107 -4.49 -7.22 19.26
N PRO A 108 -5.46 -6.68 18.52
CA PRO A 108 -5.35 -5.53 17.61
C PRO A 108 -5.59 -4.16 18.27
N TYR A 109 -5.85 -4.11 19.57
CA TYR A 109 -6.35 -2.92 20.26
C TYR A 109 -5.27 -1.95 20.74
N ALA A 110 -4.06 -2.45 20.98
CA ALA A 110 -2.97 -1.68 21.53
C ALA A 110 -2.24 -0.84 20.45
N LEU A 111 -2.15 0.47 20.67
CA LEU A 111 -1.52 1.43 19.75
C LEU A 111 0.02 1.39 19.77
N ASP A 112 0.62 0.92 20.85
CA ASP A 112 2.07 0.74 20.98
C ASP A 112 2.59 -0.54 20.29
N GLN A 113 1.69 -1.45 19.91
CA GLN A 113 2.04 -2.69 19.25
C GLN A 113 1.73 -2.60 17.75
N LEU A 114 2.67 -3.08 16.94
CA LEU A 114 2.48 -3.31 15.52
C LEU A 114 2.92 -4.73 15.22
N SER A 115 2.17 -5.40 14.35
CA SER A 115 2.54 -6.71 13.84
C SER A 115 3.92 -6.69 13.18
N ARG A 116 4.56 -7.86 13.08
CA ARG A 116 5.97 -7.97 12.67
C ARG A 116 6.23 -7.31 11.32
N ASN A 117 5.35 -7.54 10.36
CA ASN A 117 5.47 -7.05 8.99
C ASN A 117 4.63 -5.79 8.72
N SER A 118 4.12 -5.13 9.77
CA SER A 118 3.23 -3.98 9.59
C SER A 118 3.90 -2.85 8.79
N LEU A 119 3.20 -2.35 7.78
CA LEU A 119 3.59 -1.15 7.03
C LEU A 119 3.76 0.08 7.94
N GLY A 120 3.02 0.14 9.06
CA GLY A 120 3.13 1.20 10.06
C GLY A 120 4.50 1.29 10.72
N ARG A 121 5.34 0.25 10.62
CA ARG A 121 6.72 0.27 11.11
C ARG A 121 7.65 1.08 10.21
N VAL A 122 7.29 1.35 8.95
CA VAL A 122 8.16 2.09 8.02
C VAL A 122 8.48 3.49 8.56
N PRO A 123 7.50 4.37 8.89
CA PRO A 123 7.81 5.69 9.42
C PRO A 123 8.63 5.68 10.70
N GLY A 124 8.38 4.73 11.61
CA GLY A 124 9.15 4.59 12.86
C GLY A 124 10.57 4.06 12.65
N ASN A 125 10.84 3.48 11.48
CA ASN A 125 12.13 2.92 11.10
C ASN A 125 12.97 3.84 10.21
N LEU A 126 12.39 4.91 9.66
CA LEU A 126 13.11 5.93 8.90
C LEU A 126 14.01 6.72 9.86
N GLY A 127 15.29 6.83 9.55
CA GLY A 127 16.22 7.54 10.40
C GLY A 127 17.59 7.65 9.78
N LEU A 128 18.11 8.88 9.72
CA LEU A 128 19.35 9.22 9.01
C LEU A 128 20.51 8.26 9.28
N LEU A 129 20.80 7.97 10.56
CA LEU A 129 21.92 7.10 10.92
C LEU A 129 21.71 5.66 10.44
N ARG A 130 20.49 5.16 10.50
CA ARG A 130 20.16 3.81 10.06
C ARG A 130 20.18 3.72 8.54
N ASP A 131 19.61 4.72 7.87
CA ASP A 131 19.58 4.79 6.41
C ASP A 131 21.01 4.85 5.86
N VAL A 132 21.88 5.68 6.46
CA VAL A 132 23.31 5.73 6.10
C VAL A 132 24.01 4.40 6.37
N ALA A 133 23.74 3.74 7.50
CA ALA A 133 24.34 2.44 7.82
C ALA A 133 23.95 1.36 6.79
N GLU A 134 22.68 1.30 6.38
CA GLU A 134 22.24 0.33 5.37
C GLU A 134 22.79 0.68 3.98
N ILE A 135 22.88 1.97 3.62
CA ILE A 135 23.53 2.42 2.37
C ILE A 135 24.99 1.96 2.33
N LEU A 136 25.74 2.15 3.43
CA LEU A 136 27.14 1.70 3.51
C LEU A 136 27.26 0.18 3.36
N LYS A 137 26.39 -0.57 4.02
CA LYS A 137 26.35 -2.03 3.88
C LYS A 137 26.06 -2.46 2.45
N LEU A 138 25.07 -1.84 1.78
CA LEU A 138 24.75 -2.14 0.38
C LEU A 138 25.91 -1.80 -0.56
N ARG A 139 26.63 -0.72 -0.28
CA ARG A 139 27.85 -0.34 -1.01
C ARG A 139 28.97 -1.36 -0.83
N GLU A 140 29.20 -1.82 0.39
CA GLU A 140 30.25 -2.80 0.71
C GLU A 140 29.94 -4.20 0.17
N GLU A 141 28.70 -4.68 0.33
CA GLU A 141 28.31 -6.04 -0.07
C GLU A 141 28.04 -6.16 -1.58
N TRP A 142 27.46 -5.13 -2.21
CA TRP A 142 26.91 -5.22 -3.57
C TRP A 142 27.50 -4.21 -4.55
N GLY A 143 28.42 -3.35 -4.11
CA GLY A 143 29.09 -2.38 -4.99
C GLY A 143 28.15 -1.31 -5.57
N TYR A 144 27.02 -1.04 -4.91
CA TYR A 144 26.17 0.10 -5.28
C TYR A 144 26.92 1.42 -5.10
N PRO A 145 26.77 2.39 -6.03
CA PRO A 145 27.48 3.67 -5.99
C PRO A 145 27.19 4.48 -4.72
#